data_AF-A0A7K0G9F5-F1
#
_entry.id   AF-A0A7K0G9F5-F1
#
_cell.length_a   1.000
_cell.length_b   1.000
_cell.length_c   1.000
_cell.angle_alpha   90.00
_cell.angle_beta   90.00
_cell.angle_gamma   90.00
#
_symmetry.space_group_name_H-M   'P 1'
#
loop_
_entity.id
_entity.type
_entity.pdbx_description
1 polymer ?
#
loop_
_entity_poly.entity_id
_entity_poly.type
_entity_poly.pdbx_seq_one_letter_code
_entity_poly.pdbx_strand_id
1 'polypeptide(L)'
;MPDRLSDERRSELIGAARQHLPLGASFSPSILRKHLVPTEEHIPSQSYYAIWDGRGARTEIYNLPAGTAGPSYCRQESVDYAAPGMWGICDTLDAELIETFLKEGYDEDADVSAAVDASDEELLNLYRRYGVPISPKRVIDGSHYIHPCRGGFVIIVPDGVVAISERAFGSLRMTMAEWLPDVPKWLDIGGLSRDDLVTFGVRDLRCKRIILPESLRYIESRAFEGVQVEDVVVPPSVEYVGPGAFYGAKRVTVYDTISPEARPADELFDLYDGMPNSPIGWLGLKPRDACILGIRRAEMADFEVIVRSAASDEVLHRVYMPFGQMMNETTGWGYARVVKERYLGVASMFASSWGRGASFAFSRLDGMYERMPNQRTKLKTAINRLVYPVDLSDETREQYEAYVARNARRAVAIMAEDDEIEALHALEHLVVKKRNLQALIEVCGKARRMRSYLKRLVQ
;
A
#
# COMPACT_ATOMS: atom_id res chain seq x y z
N MET A 1 -22.07 -17.10 24.97
CA MET A 1 -23.19 -17.61 25.80
C MET A 1 -23.00 -17.18 27.25
N PRO A 2 -23.98 -16.51 27.90
CA PRO A 2 -23.81 -15.89 29.22
C PRO A 2 -23.68 -16.87 30.40
N ASP A 3 -24.06 -18.15 30.24
CA ASP A 3 -24.29 -19.04 31.39
C ASP A 3 -23.08 -19.89 31.79
N ARG A 4 -21.89 -19.63 31.23
CA ARG A 4 -20.67 -20.45 31.44
C ARG A 4 -19.56 -19.76 32.25
N LEU A 5 -19.77 -18.56 32.76
CA LEU A 5 -18.82 -17.83 33.61
C LEU A 5 -19.39 -17.70 35.01
N SER A 6 -18.61 -18.07 36.04
CA SER A 6 -18.97 -17.81 37.43
C SER A 6 -19.07 -16.30 37.68
N ASP A 7 -19.94 -15.89 38.61
CA ASP A 7 -20.16 -14.48 38.93
C ASP A 7 -18.89 -13.76 39.42
N GLU A 8 -17.97 -14.51 40.05
CA GLU A 8 -16.63 -14.04 40.41
C GLU A 8 -15.79 -13.69 39.18
N ARG A 9 -15.66 -14.61 38.21
CA ARG A 9 -14.90 -14.33 36.98
C ARG A 9 -15.53 -13.23 36.14
N ARG A 10 -16.85 -13.10 36.15
CA ARG A 10 -17.55 -11.99 35.48
C ARG A 10 -17.23 -10.64 36.15
N SER A 11 -17.21 -10.59 37.47
CA SER A 11 -16.88 -9.37 38.23
C SER A 11 -15.42 -8.96 38.06
N GLU A 12 -14.51 -9.93 38.01
CA GLU A 12 -13.08 -9.71 37.76
C GLU A 12 -12.83 -9.13 36.36
N LEU A 13 -13.54 -9.62 35.35
CA LEU A 13 -13.45 -9.16 33.96
C LEU A 13 -14.01 -7.73 33.78
N ILE A 14 -15.14 -7.43 34.43
CA ILE A 14 -15.70 -6.07 34.49
C ILE A 14 -14.74 -5.14 35.25
N GLY A 15 -14.06 -5.64 36.29
CA GLY A 15 -13.02 -4.91 37.02
C GLY A 15 -11.80 -4.58 36.15
N ALA A 16 -11.30 -5.53 35.35
CA ALA A 16 -10.16 -5.33 34.45
C ALA A 16 -10.49 -4.38 33.29
N ALA A 17 -11.68 -4.52 32.68
CA ALA A 17 -12.17 -3.58 31.67
C ALA A 17 -12.27 -2.15 32.22
N ARG A 18 -12.69 -1.99 33.49
CA ARG A 18 -12.73 -0.70 34.19
C ARG A 18 -11.36 -0.10 34.52
N GLN A 19 -10.28 -0.89 34.54
CA GLN A 19 -8.92 -0.40 34.78
C GLN A 19 -8.23 0.12 33.50
N HIS A 20 -8.69 -0.34 32.33
CA HIS A 20 -8.20 0.10 31.01
C HIS A 20 -9.14 1.09 30.32
N LEU A 21 -10.38 1.20 30.78
CA LEU A 21 -11.25 2.34 30.53
C LEU A 21 -10.88 3.50 31.48
N PRO A 22 -11.05 4.76 31.06
CA PRO A 22 -10.67 5.91 31.86
C PRO A 22 -11.35 5.92 33.23
N LEU A 23 -10.59 6.33 34.25
CA LEU A 23 -11.03 6.43 35.64
C LEU A 23 -12.25 7.36 35.78
N GLY A 24 -13.42 6.80 36.06
CA GLY A 24 -14.63 7.56 36.46
C GLY A 24 -15.94 7.14 35.79
N ALA A 25 -15.91 6.38 34.70
CA ALA A 25 -17.11 6.06 33.94
C ALA A 25 -18.00 4.98 34.59
N SER A 26 -19.30 5.28 34.78
CA SER A 26 -20.30 4.32 35.22
C SER A 26 -21.06 3.73 34.03
N PHE A 27 -20.60 2.59 33.50
CA PHE A 27 -21.27 1.91 32.38
C PHE A 27 -22.43 1.02 32.83
N SER A 28 -23.48 0.95 32.01
CA SER A 28 -24.53 -0.06 32.19
C SER A 28 -24.00 -1.46 31.87
N PRO A 29 -24.16 -2.46 32.77
CA PRO A 29 -23.78 -3.84 32.51
C PRO A 29 -24.45 -4.48 31.28
N SER A 30 -25.58 -3.94 30.81
CA SER A 30 -26.30 -4.47 29.63
C SER A 30 -25.58 -4.15 28.32
N ILE A 31 -25.00 -2.95 28.22
CA ILE A 31 -24.30 -2.46 27.01
C ILE A 31 -23.00 -3.24 26.81
N LEU A 32 -22.23 -3.46 27.88
CA LEU A 32 -21.00 -4.26 27.84
C LEU A 32 -21.25 -5.73 27.50
N ARG A 33 -22.38 -6.31 27.96
CA ARG A 33 -22.76 -7.71 27.66
C ARG A 33 -23.09 -7.95 26.19
N LYS A 34 -23.48 -6.91 25.44
CA LYS A 34 -23.82 -7.01 24.01
C LYS A 34 -22.58 -7.22 23.13
N HIS A 35 -21.41 -6.75 23.58
CA HIS A 35 -20.19 -6.64 22.76
C HIS A 35 -19.02 -7.53 23.23
N LEU A 36 -19.15 -8.23 24.37
CA LEU A 36 -18.16 -9.19 24.89
C LEU A 36 -18.59 -10.63 24.57
N VAL A 37 -17.79 -11.37 23.79
CA VAL A 37 -18.06 -12.79 23.48
C VAL A 37 -16.89 -13.70 23.87
N PRO A 38 -17.12 -14.76 24.67
CA PRO A 38 -16.08 -15.71 25.04
C PRO A 38 -15.84 -16.76 23.95
N THR A 39 -14.57 -17.08 23.66
CA THR A 39 -14.15 -18.15 22.73
C THR A 39 -13.98 -19.49 23.45
N GLU A 40 -14.52 -20.55 22.87
CA GLU A 40 -14.38 -21.93 23.35
C GLU A 40 -13.05 -22.54 22.88
N GLU A 41 -11.94 -22.36 23.61
CA GLU A 41 -10.81 -23.30 23.50
C GLU A 41 -9.96 -23.25 24.79
N HIS A 42 -9.82 -24.41 25.44
CA HIS A 42 -9.25 -24.55 26.77
C HIS A 42 -7.76 -24.95 26.66
N ILE A 43 -6.84 -24.05 27.03
CA ILE A 43 -5.44 -24.38 27.35
C ILE A 43 -5.16 -23.91 28.79
N PRO A 44 -4.61 -24.74 29.71
CA PRO A 44 -4.75 -24.52 31.16
C PRO A 44 -3.84 -23.45 31.80
N SER A 45 -3.33 -22.46 31.06
CA SER A 45 -2.44 -21.43 31.67
C SER A 45 -2.49 -20.04 31.04
N GLN A 46 -3.37 -19.79 30.07
CA GLN A 46 -3.56 -18.47 29.46
C GLN A 46 -5.05 -18.27 29.16
N SER A 47 -5.61 -17.14 29.61
CA SER A 47 -7.01 -16.80 29.32
C SER A 47 -7.05 -15.88 28.10
N TYR A 48 -7.80 -16.27 27.06
CA TYR A 48 -7.97 -15.54 25.80
C TYR A 48 -9.37 -14.91 25.74
N TYR A 49 -9.49 -13.65 25.31
CA TYR A 49 -10.79 -12.99 25.12
C TYR A 49 -10.79 -12.05 23.90
N ALA A 50 -11.93 -11.94 23.22
CA ALA A 50 -12.13 -11.15 22.01
C ALA A 50 -13.09 -9.96 22.26
N ILE A 51 -12.82 -8.82 21.62
CA ILE A 51 -13.79 -7.74 21.44
C ILE A 51 -14.48 -8.01 20.09
N TRP A 52 -15.82 -8.09 20.09
CA TRP A 52 -16.61 -8.35 18.88
C TRP A 52 -16.86 -7.02 18.16
N ASP A 53 -16.27 -6.81 16.99
CA ASP A 53 -16.32 -5.56 16.20
C ASP A 53 -17.45 -5.49 15.17
N GLY A 54 -18.33 -6.50 15.15
CA GLY A 54 -19.50 -6.54 14.27
C GLY A 54 -19.22 -7.07 12.85
N ARG A 55 -17.96 -7.34 12.48
CA ARG A 55 -17.62 -7.98 11.19
C ARG A 55 -16.71 -9.23 11.33
N GLY A 56 -16.11 -9.45 12.49
CA GLY A 56 -15.38 -10.68 12.83
C GLY A 56 -14.89 -10.69 14.28
N ALA A 57 -14.41 -11.83 14.78
CA ALA A 57 -13.75 -11.89 16.08
C ALA A 57 -12.25 -11.64 15.89
N ARG A 58 -11.70 -10.60 16.53
CA ARG A 58 -10.25 -10.35 16.65
C ARG A 58 -9.77 -10.70 18.05
N THR A 59 -8.56 -11.27 18.15
CA THR A 59 -7.96 -11.73 19.40
C THR A 59 -6.93 -10.71 19.87
N GLU A 60 -7.21 -9.93 20.91
CA GLU A 60 -6.18 -9.11 21.54
C GLU A 60 -5.49 -9.88 22.68
N ILE A 61 -4.16 -10.06 22.55
CA ILE A 61 -3.31 -10.70 23.55
C ILE A 61 -2.73 -9.63 24.48
N TYR A 62 -3.17 -9.58 25.74
CA TYR A 62 -2.53 -8.75 26.76
C TYR A 62 -1.38 -9.52 27.42
N ASN A 63 -0.14 -9.14 27.09
CA ASN A 63 1.03 -9.60 27.86
C ASN A 63 1.26 -8.66 29.06
N LEU A 64 1.03 -9.16 30.27
CA LEU A 64 1.66 -8.63 31.50
C LEU A 64 2.70 -9.67 31.99
N PRO A 65 3.81 -9.23 32.59
CA PRO A 65 5.13 -9.80 32.30
C PRO A 65 5.52 -10.95 33.22
N ALA A 66 6.19 -11.97 32.65
CA ALA A 66 7.24 -12.73 33.35
C ALA A 66 8.12 -13.51 32.36
N GLY A 67 9.42 -13.16 32.35
CA GLY A 67 10.56 -14.07 32.19
C GLY A 67 10.58 -15.10 31.05
N THR A 68 11.45 -14.83 30.08
CA THR A 68 12.29 -15.81 29.34
C THR A 68 11.63 -17.06 28.74
N ALA A 69 11.31 -17.02 27.44
CA ALA A 69 11.60 -18.08 26.46
C ALA A 69 11.28 -17.57 25.04
N GLY A 70 12.12 -17.89 24.06
CA GLY A 70 12.18 -17.25 22.74
C GLY A 70 10.92 -17.35 21.87
N PRO A 71 10.73 -16.43 20.91
CA PRO A 71 9.50 -16.37 20.13
C PRO A 71 9.59 -17.32 18.92
N SER A 72 8.86 -18.43 18.99
CA SER A 72 8.47 -19.23 17.84
C SER A 72 6.97 -19.06 17.61
N TYR A 73 6.60 -18.81 16.35
CA TYR A 73 5.24 -18.72 15.81
C TYR A 73 4.33 -17.63 16.41
N CYS A 74 4.27 -16.46 15.77
CA CYS A 74 3.21 -15.48 15.98
C CYS A 74 2.22 -15.53 14.80
N ARG A 75 0.96 -15.86 15.10
CA ARG A 75 -0.20 -15.50 14.28
C ARG A 75 -0.20 -13.97 14.16
N GLN A 76 -0.01 -13.44 12.97
CA GLN A 76 -0.51 -12.11 12.64
C GLN A 76 -1.90 -12.28 12.04
N GLU A 77 -2.90 -12.01 12.88
CA GLU A 77 -4.18 -11.50 12.41
C GLU A 77 -3.89 -10.33 11.46
N SER A 78 -4.72 -10.16 10.42
CA SER A 78 -4.61 -9.00 9.53
C SER A 78 -4.40 -7.77 10.39
N VAL A 79 -3.39 -6.96 10.11
CA VAL A 79 -3.33 -5.62 10.66
C VAL A 79 -4.35 -4.80 9.85
N ASP A 80 -5.64 -5.17 9.87
CA ASP A 80 -6.64 -4.13 9.74
C ASP A 80 -6.34 -3.23 10.95
N TYR A 81 -6.16 -1.96 10.71
CA TYR A 81 -6.14 -0.96 11.76
C TYR A 81 -7.48 -1.03 12.50
N ALA A 82 -7.58 -1.88 13.53
CA ALA A 82 -8.63 -1.78 14.53
C ALA A 82 -8.27 -0.54 15.32
N ALA A 83 -8.94 0.55 15.01
CA ALA A 83 -8.59 1.83 15.58
C ALA A 83 -8.86 1.77 17.10
N PRO A 84 -7.82 1.86 17.94
CA PRO A 84 -7.99 1.71 19.38
C PRO A 84 -8.81 2.87 19.94
N GLY A 85 -9.52 2.64 21.05
CA GLY A 85 -10.27 3.69 21.74
C GLY A 85 -11.55 4.10 21.01
N MET A 86 -11.78 5.41 20.89
CA MET A 86 -13.08 5.95 20.43
C MET A 86 -13.42 5.56 18.99
N TRP A 87 -12.44 5.34 18.12
CA TRP A 87 -12.70 4.99 16.72
C TRP A 87 -13.30 3.58 16.59
N GLY A 88 -12.81 2.61 17.35
CA GLY A 88 -13.40 1.27 17.41
C GLY A 88 -14.83 1.27 17.97
N ILE A 89 -15.13 2.18 18.91
CA ILE A 89 -16.51 2.41 19.36
C ILE A 89 -17.37 2.97 18.23
N CYS A 90 -16.88 3.94 17.48
CA CYS A 90 -17.60 4.52 16.33
C CYS A 90 -17.86 3.49 15.21
N ASP A 91 -16.94 2.54 15.01
CA ASP A 91 -17.06 1.47 14.01
C ASP A 91 -18.20 0.47 14.31
N THR A 92 -18.69 0.44 15.56
CA THR A 92 -19.85 -0.41 15.95
C THR A 92 -21.17 0.05 15.34
N LEU A 93 -21.26 1.32 14.93
CA LEU A 93 -22.51 1.99 14.53
C LEU A 93 -23.63 1.92 15.58
N ASP A 94 -23.30 1.57 16.83
CA ASP A 94 -24.26 1.47 17.93
C ASP A 94 -24.46 2.86 18.55
N ALA A 95 -25.52 3.55 18.15
CA ALA A 95 -25.80 4.92 18.58
C ALA A 95 -25.86 5.10 20.11
N GLU A 96 -26.33 4.10 20.87
CA GLU A 96 -26.40 4.17 22.33
C GLU A 96 -25.00 4.09 22.96
N LEU A 97 -24.17 3.18 22.43
CA LEU A 97 -22.79 3.03 22.87
C LEU A 97 -21.98 4.30 22.53
N ILE A 98 -22.09 4.78 21.30
CA ILE A 98 -21.40 5.98 20.82
C ILE A 98 -21.81 7.21 21.63
N GLU A 99 -23.12 7.43 21.83
CA GLU A 99 -23.59 8.56 22.63
C GLU A 99 -23.07 8.53 24.06
N THR A 100 -22.94 7.33 24.65
CA THR A 100 -22.40 7.18 26.01
C THR A 100 -20.98 7.72 26.11
N PHE A 101 -20.12 7.45 25.13
CA PHE A 101 -18.75 7.98 25.14
C PHE A 101 -18.71 9.48 24.80
N LEU A 102 -19.55 9.95 23.88
CA LEU A 102 -19.64 11.39 23.58
C LEU A 102 -20.06 12.22 24.81
N LYS A 103 -20.97 11.71 25.65
CA LYS A 103 -21.37 12.35 26.91
C LYS A 103 -20.22 12.50 27.91
N GLU A 104 -19.25 11.61 27.87
CA GLU A 104 -18.07 11.62 28.74
C GLU A 104 -16.91 12.48 28.19
N GLY A 105 -17.14 13.21 27.09
CA GLY A 105 -16.17 14.17 26.53
C GLY A 105 -15.16 13.56 25.53
N TYR A 106 -15.52 12.45 24.89
CA TYR A 106 -14.69 11.82 23.83
C TYR A 106 -15.02 12.32 22.42
N ASP A 107 -15.61 13.52 22.28
CA ASP A 107 -16.01 14.09 21.00
C ASP A 107 -14.83 14.44 20.09
N GLU A 108 -13.71 14.93 20.62
CA GLU A 108 -12.51 15.23 19.83
C GLU A 108 -11.90 13.96 19.18
N ASP A 109 -11.97 12.85 19.90
CA ASP A 109 -11.45 11.55 19.48
C ASP A 109 -12.41 10.78 18.58
N ALA A 110 -13.67 11.21 18.43
CA ALA A 110 -14.67 10.51 17.62
C ALA A 110 -14.29 10.45 16.13
N ASP A 111 -14.60 9.32 15.48
CA ASP A 111 -14.41 9.14 14.03
C ASP A 111 -15.74 8.78 13.36
N VAL A 112 -16.23 9.70 12.53
CA VAL A 112 -17.52 9.55 11.83
C VAL A 112 -17.43 8.65 10.59
N SER A 113 -16.24 8.19 10.21
CA SER A 113 -16.00 7.54 8.90
C SER A 113 -16.93 6.35 8.64
N ALA A 114 -17.13 5.47 9.62
CA ALA A 114 -18.04 4.33 9.47
C ALA A 114 -19.50 4.76 9.25
N ALA A 115 -19.94 5.84 9.92
CA ALA A 115 -21.29 6.38 9.77
C ALA A 115 -21.49 7.06 8.41
N VAL A 116 -20.46 7.76 7.91
CA VAL A 116 -20.44 8.35 6.56
C VAL A 116 -20.53 7.24 5.51
N ASP A 117 -19.70 6.21 5.62
CA ASP A 117 -19.68 5.10 4.67
C ASP A 117 -21.00 4.30 4.69
N ALA A 118 -21.64 4.18 5.86
CA ALA A 118 -22.96 3.55 6.00
C ALA A 118 -24.14 4.44 5.57
N SER A 119 -23.90 5.72 5.26
CA SER A 119 -24.95 6.73 5.03
C SER A 119 -25.97 6.83 6.18
N ASP A 120 -25.50 6.67 7.44
CA ASP A 120 -26.35 6.69 8.64
C ASP A 120 -26.61 8.13 9.13
N GLU A 121 -27.64 8.78 8.57
CA GLU A 121 -28.00 10.16 8.94
C GLU A 121 -28.43 10.32 10.40
N GLU A 122 -28.96 9.29 11.05
CA GLU A 122 -29.32 9.37 12.47
C GLU A 122 -28.06 9.51 13.33
N LEU A 123 -27.06 8.68 13.04
CA LEU A 123 -25.79 8.71 13.75
C LEU A 123 -24.96 9.97 13.41
N LEU A 124 -25.00 10.43 12.16
CA LEU A 124 -24.40 11.73 11.79
C LEU A 124 -25.05 12.90 12.52
N ASN A 125 -26.38 12.87 12.70
CA ASN A 125 -27.07 13.87 13.53
C ASN A 125 -26.71 13.75 15.02
N LEU A 126 -26.48 12.54 15.53
CA LEU A 126 -25.92 12.36 16.88
C LEU A 126 -24.58 13.08 17.00
N TYR A 127 -23.62 12.79 16.11
CA TYR A 127 -22.31 13.45 16.12
C TYR A 127 -22.40 14.97 16.07
N ARG A 128 -23.26 15.53 15.19
CA ARG A 128 -23.50 16.98 15.08
C ARG A 128 -23.99 17.59 16.40
N ARG A 129 -24.84 16.89 17.17
CA ARG A 129 -25.35 17.39 18.47
C ARG A 129 -24.24 17.54 19.51
N TYR A 130 -23.20 16.73 19.45
CA TYR A 130 -22.04 16.78 20.34
C TYR A 130 -20.87 17.59 19.76
N GLY A 131 -21.09 18.32 18.65
CA GLY A 131 -20.07 19.19 18.05
C GLY A 131 -18.98 18.45 17.26
N VAL A 132 -19.13 17.15 17.01
CA VAL A 132 -18.17 16.34 16.25
C VAL A 132 -18.24 16.74 14.76
N PRO A 133 -17.11 17.13 14.13
CA PRO A 133 -17.06 17.39 12.70
C PRO A 133 -17.43 16.15 11.88
N ILE A 134 -18.28 16.33 10.86
CA ILE A 134 -18.72 15.23 9.98
C ILE A 134 -17.73 14.91 8.83
N SER A 135 -16.50 15.40 8.93
CA SER A 135 -15.42 15.07 7.99
C SER A 135 -14.82 13.71 8.34
N PRO A 136 -14.80 12.74 7.41
CA PRO A 136 -14.24 11.41 7.68
C PRO A 136 -12.73 11.50 7.94
N LYS A 137 -12.26 10.81 8.99
CA LYS A 137 -10.83 10.67 9.30
C LYS A 137 -10.21 9.47 8.57
N ARG A 138 -11.03 8.50 8.13
CA ARG A 138 -10.60 7.28 7.45
C ARG A 138 -11.43 7.03 6.19
N VAL A 139 -10.84 6.34 5.22
CA VAL A 139 -11.58 5.73 4.11
C VAL A 139 -11.68 4.23 4.37
N ILE A 140 -12.86 3.74 4.79
CA ILE A 140 -13.10 2.31 4.99
C ILE A 140 -13.64 1.71 3.68
N ASP A 141 -14.62 2.38 3.07
CA ASP A 141 -15.11 2.10 1.71
C ASP A 141 -14.76 3.25 0.76
N GLY A 142 -13.98 2.95 -0.28
CA GLY A 142 -13.52 3.93 -1.26
C GLY A 142 -14.55 4.39 -2.29
N SER A 143 -15.71 3.74 -2.37
CA SER A 143 -16.65 3.88 -3.49
C SER A 143 -17.14 5.31 -3.73
N HIS A 144 -17.38 6.09 -2.66
CA HIS A 144 -17.82 7.49 -2.71
C HIS A 144 -16.76 8.46 -3.27
N TYR A 145 -15.48 8.06 -3.27
CA TYR A 145 -14.35 8.88 -3.69
C TYR A 145 -13.93 8.62 -5.14
N ILE A 146 -14.70 7.80 -5.87
CA ILE A 146 -14.45 7.50 -7.28
C ILE A 146 -15.33 8.40 -8.13
N HIS A 147 -14.73 9.07 -9.11
CA HIS A 147 -15.43 9.96 -10.03
C HIS A 147 -15.23 9.53 -11.48
N PRO A 148 -16.29 9.40 -12.28
CA PRO A 148 -16.18 9.02 -13.69
C PRO A 148 -15.50 10.14 -14.46
N CYS A 149 -14.72 9.76 -15.48
CA CYS A 149 -14.21 10.71 -16.45
C CYS A 149 -14.18 10.09 -17.85
N ARG A 150 -13.89 10.91 -18.87
CA ARG A 150 -13.84 10.40 -20.24
C ARG A 150 -12.75 9.33 -20.39
N GLY A 151 -13.17 8.09 -20.65
CA GLY A 151 -12.27 6.96 -20.88
C GLY A 151 -11.59 6.41 -19.61
N GLY A 152 -12.21 6.56 -18.44
CA GLY A 152 -11.73 6.00 -17.17
C GLY A 152 -12.42 6.60 -15.95
N PHE A 153 -11.72 6.62 -14.82
CA PHE A 153 -12.16 7.27 -13.58
C PHE A 153 -10.97 7.92 -12.86
N VAL A 154 -11.27 8.78 -11.89
CA VAL A 154 -10.29 9.35 -10.96
C VAL A 154 -10.73 9.03 -9.53
N ILE A 155 -9.76 8.85 -8.63
CA ILE A 155 -10.01 8.73 -7.19
C ILE A 155 -9.60 10.05 -6.54
N ILE A 156 -10.47 10.62 -5.72
CA ILE A 156 -10.23 11.87 -4.99
C ILE A 156 -10.58 11.67 -3.52
N VAL A 157 -9.55 11.48 -2.70
CA VAL A 157 -9.71 11.35 -1.25
C VAL A 157 -9.73 12.75 -0.63
N PRO A 158 -10.71 13.09 0.23
CA PRO A 158 -10.90 14.45 0.75
C PRO A 158 -9.86 14.82 1.82
N ASP A 159 -9.64 16.13 1.98
CA ASP A 159 -8.80 16.67 3.05
C ASP A 159 -9.33 16.27 4.44
N GLY A 160 -8.41 16.06 5.39
CA GLY A 160 -8.73 15.62 6.75
C GLY A 160 -8.68 14.10 6.94
N VAL A 161 -8.71 13.33 5.85
CA VAL A 161 -8.45 11.88 5.91
C VAL A 161 -7.00 11.65 6.31
N VAL A 162 -6.82 10.87 7.37
CA VAL A 162 -5.52 10.47 7.93
C VAL A 162 -5.16 9.02 7.62
N ALA A 163 -6.13 8.16 7.30
CA ALA A 163 -5.85 6.78 6.90
C ALA A 163 -6.78 6.23 5.81
N ILE A 164 -6.26 5.29 5.00
CA ILE A 164 -7.03 4.49 4.04
C ILE A 164 -6.92 3.03 4.44
N SER A 165 -8.05 2.39 4.70
CA SER A 165 -8.13 1.04 5.26
C SER A 165 -7.76 -0.06 4.26
N GLU A 166 -7.52 -1.27 4.80
CA GLU A 166 -7.18 -2.43 3.98
C GLU A 166 -8.26 -2.68 2.93
N ARG A 167 -7.84 -2.79 1.67
CA ARG A 167 -8.72 -2.97 0.51
C ARG A 167 -9.83 -1.92 0.34
N ALA A 168 -9.69 -0.71 0.90
CA ALA A 168 -10.69 0.35 0.72
C ALA A 168 -11.10 0.60 -0.76
N PHE A 169 -10.14 0.49 -1.68
CA PHE A 169 -10.32 0.50 -3.14
C PHE A 169 -9.88 -0.82 -3.80
N GLY A 170 -9.56 -1.85 -3.01
CA GLY A 170 -8.90 -3.07 -3.45
C GLY A 170 -9.83 -4.07 -4.15
N SER A 171 -9.40 -4.58 -5.31
CA SER A 171 -10.08 -5.56 -6.19
C SER A 171 -11.55 -5.24 -6.51
N LEU A 172 -11.95 -3.96 -6.39
CA LEU A 172 -13.25 -3.36 -6.70
C LEU A 172 -14.48 -4.06 -6.07
N ARG A 173 -14.72 -3.87 -4.76
CA ARG A 173 -16.01 -4.08 -4.06
C ARG A 173 -17.17 -3.16 -4.57
N MET A 174 -17.26 -2.91 -5.87
CA MET A 174 -18.02 -1.78 -6.43
C MET A 174 -19.38 -2.19 -7.00
N THR A 175 -20.49 -1.71 -6.44
CA THR A 175 -21.79 -1.62 -7.12
C THR A 175 -21.93 -0.27 -7.84
N MET A 176 -21.85 -0.28 -9.16
CA MET A 176 -21.89 0.88 -10.07
C MET A 176 -23.34 1.35 -10.40
N ALA A 177 -24.27 1.29 -9.43
CA ALA A 177 -25.72 1.35 -9.70
C ALA A 177 -26.27 2.75 -10.03
N GLU A 178 -25.61 3.84 -9.61
CA GLU A 178 -26.21 5.19 -9.63
C GLU A 178 -25.65 6.14 -10.72
N TRP A 179 -24.81 5.64 -11.64
CA TRP A 179 -23.96 6.49 -12.48
C TRP A 179 -24.59 6.80 -13.85
N LEU A 180 -25.71 7.54 -13.86
CA LEU A 180 -26.28 8.25 -15.03
C LEU A 180 -26.63 7.40 -16.28
N PRO A 181 -27.59 7.84 -17.13
CA PRO A 181 -28.22 7.00 -18.15
C PRO A 181 -27.33 6.52 -19.32
N ASP A 182 -26.10 7.04 -19.46
CA ASP A 182 -25.24 6.81 -20.62
C ASP A 182 -24.03 5.87 -20.36
N VAL A 183 -23.96 5.21 -19.20
CA VAL A 183 -22.89 4.26 -18.86
C VAL A 183 -23.48 2.88 -18.48
N PRO A 184 -23.41 1.88 -19.37
CA PRO A 184 -23.85 0.53 -19.05
C PRO A 184 -23.22 -0.10 -17.80
N LYS A 185 -24.07 -0.88 -17.14
CA LYS A 185 -23.99 -1.23 -15.73
C LYS A 185 -23.18 -2.54 -15.51
N TRP A 186 -22.78 -2.72 -14.25
CA TRP A 186 -22.24 -3.93 -13.61
C TRP A 186 -20.78 -4.34 -13.84
N LEU A 187 -20.14 -4.59 -12.69
CA LEU A 187 -18.99 -5.42 -12.40
C LEU A 187 -19.51 -6.54 -11.47
N ASP A 188 -19.40 -7.82 -11.86
CA ASP A 188 -19.75 -8.94 -10.97
C ASP A 188 -18.53 -9.36 -10.15
N ILE A 189 -18.60 -9.12 -8.84
CA ILE A 189 -17.71 -9.73 -7.85
C ILE A 189 -18.56 -10.16 -6.64
N GLY A 190 -19.39 -11.18 -6.85
CA GLY A 190 -19.90 -12.08 -5.81
C GLY A 190 -20.58 -11.46 -4.59
N GLY A 191 -21.92 -11.49 -4.56
CA GLY A 191 -22.66 -11.56 -3.29
C GLY A 191 -23.93 -10.72 -3.10
N LEU A 192 -24.45 -10.00 -4.10
CA LEU A 192 -25.70 -9.23 -3.93
C LEU A 192 -26.74 -9.57 -5.01
N SER A 193 -28.02 -9.53 -4.61
CA SER A 193 -29.17 -10.10 -5.31
C SER A 193 -29.37 -9.57 -6.73
N ARG A 194 -29.67 -10.52 -7.63
CA ARG A 194 -30.18 -10.33 -9.00
C ARG A 194 -31.50 -9.54 -8.94
N ASP A 195 -31.60 -8.44 -9.68
CA ASP A 195 -32.75 -8.24 -10.60
C ASP A 195 -32.71 -7.00 -11.53
N ASP A 196 -31.68 -6.14 -11.55
CA ASP A 196 -31.66 -4.98 -12.48
C ASP A 196 -30.37 -4.85 -13.34
N LEU A 197 -30.11 -5.80 -14.25
CA LEU A 197 -28.86 -5.85 -15.05
C LEU A 197 -28.87 -5.18 -16.45
N VAL A 198 -27.84 -4.39 -16.80
CA VAL A 198 -27.46 -3.96 -18.19
C VAL A 198 -25.93 -3.91 -18.29
N THR A 199 -25.23 -4.41 -19.30
CA THR A 199 -23.79 -4.79 -19.28
C THR A 199 -22.76 -3.84 -19.93
N PHE A 200 -21.51 -3.79 -19.40
CA PHE A 200 -20.28 -3.39 -20.11
C PHE A 200 -19.08 -4.33 -19.90
N GLY A 201 -18.13 -4.35 -20.85
CA GLY A 201 -16.94 -5.20 -20.85
C GLY A 201 -15.85 -4.76 -19.86
N VAL A 202 -15.63 -5.59 -18.84
CA VAL A 202 -14.82 -5.40 -17.62
C VAL A 202 -13.31 -5.18 -17.82
N ARG A 203 -12.79 -5.10 -19.06
CA ARG A 203 -11.34 -5.17 -19.32
C ARG A 203 -10.63 -3.83 -19.60
N ASP A 204 -11.34 -2.70 -19.69
CA ASP A 204 -10.77 -1.44 -20.22
C ASP A 204 -10.94 -0.17 -19.37
N LEU A 205 -11.51 -0.24 -18.15
CA LEU A 205 -11.60 0.93 -17.27
C LEU A 205 -10.27 1.15 -16.52
N ARG A 206 -9.49 2.16 -16.93
CA ARG A 206 -8.23 2.56 -16.27
C ARG A 206 -8.46 3.75 -15.33
N CYS A 207 -7.85 3.69 -14.15
CA CYS A 207 -7.73 4.85 -13.28
C CYS A 207 -6.77 5.85 -13.93
N LYS A 208 -7.23 7.08 -14.15
CA LYS A 208 -6.43 8.14 -14.76
C LYS A 208 -5.51 8.80 -13.73
N ARG A 209 -5.99 8.93 -12.49
CA ARG A 209 -5.26 9.60 -11.40
C ARG A 209 -5.87 9.24 -10.05
N ILE A 210 -5.01 9.12 -9.05
CA ILE A 210 -5.37 9.06 -7.64
C ILE A 210 -4.88 10.37 -7.01
N ILE A 211 -5.77 11.10 -6.35
CA ILE A 211 -5.47 12.33 -5.61
C ILE A 211 -5.61 12.02 -4.13
N LEU A 212 -4.50 12.10 -3.41
CA LEU A 212 -4.40 11.82 -1.97
C LEU A 212 -4.17 13.14 -1.21
N PRO A 213 -4.77 13.32 -0.02
CA PRO A 213 -4.65 14.56 0.74
C PRO A 213 -3.35 14.63 1.53
N GLU A 214 -2.86 15.85 1.81
CA GLU A 214 -1.65 16.11 2.60
C GLU A 214 -1.80 15.76 4.09
N SER A 215 -3.03 15.50 4.56
CA SER A 215 -3.27 14.98 5.92
C SER A 215 -3.00 13.48 6.05
N LEU A 216 -2.84 12.76 4.94
CA LEU A 216 -2.77 11.30 4.94
C LEU A 216 -1.50 10.82 5.63
N ARG A 217 -1.62 9.88 6.57
CA ARG A 217 -0.52 9.29 7.32
C ARG A 217 -0.34 7.79 7.03
N TYR A 218 -1.44 7.07 6.84
CA TYR A 218 -1.44 5.61 6.74
C TYR A 218 -2.22 5.14 5.51
N ILE A 219 -1.60 4.28 4.71
CA ILE A 219 -2.28 3.56 3.62
C ILE A 219 -2.12 2.08 3.91
N GLU A 220 -3.20 1.39 4.22
CA GLU A 220 -3.12 0.00 4.63
C GLU A 220 -2.85 -0.96 3.47
N SER A 221 -2.58 -2.21 3.83
CA SER A 221 -2.33 -3.29 2.88
C SER A 221 -3.42 -3.34 1.82
N ARG A 222 -3.02 -3.50 0.55
CA ARG A 222 -3.95 -3.69 -0.57
C ARG A 222 -4.99 -2.57 -0.76
N ALA A 223 -4.81 -1.40 -0.17
CA ALA A 223 -5.75 -0.28 -0.24
C ALA A 223 -6.23 0.01 -1.67
N PHE A 224 -5.33 0.00 -2.66
CA PHE A 224 -5.64 0.17 -4.10
C PHE A 224 -5.27 -1.06 -4.94
N GLU A 225 -5.32 -2.27 -4.35
CA GLU A 225 -5.05 -3.52 -5.07
C GLU A 225 -5.91 -3.61 -6.33
N GLY A 226 -5.32 -3.90 -7.49
CA GLY A 226 -6.03 -4.06 -8.77
C GLY A 226 -6.36 -2.75 -9.48
N VAL A 227 -6.22 -1.59 -8.85
CA VAL A 227 -6.43 -0.28 -9.51
C VAL A 227 -5.34 -0.06 -10.56
N GLN A 228 -5.73 -0.12 -11.84
CA GLN A 228 -4.80 0.06 -12.95
C GLN A 228 -4.55 1.56 -13.18
N VAL A 229 -3.40 2.05 -12.72
CA VAL A 229 -2.96 3.45 -12.82
C VAL A 229 -1.50 3.50 -13.30
N GLU A 230 -1.12 4.54 -14.05
CA GLU A 230 0.27 4.66 -14.52
C GLU A 230 1.19 5.13 -13.39
N ASP A 231 0.85 6.27 -12.78
CA ASP A 231 1.63 6.89 -11.73
C ASP A 231 0.76 7.22 -10.52
N VAL A 232 1.30 6.97 -9.32
CA VAL A 232 0.74 7.42 -8.04
C VAL A 232 1.79 8.23 -7.31
N VAL A 233 1.39 9.35 -6.72
CA VAL A 233 2.22 10.15 -5.83
C VAL A 233 1.66 10.02 -4.42
N VAL A 234 2.43 9.40 -3.53
CA VAL A 234 2.12 9.31 -2.10
C VAL A 234 2.55 10.64 -1.45
N PRO A 235 1.69 11.33 -0.68
CA PRO A 235 2.04 12.60 -0.04
C PRO A 235 3.22 12.47 0.94
N PRO A 236 4.02 13.54 1.16
CA PRO A 236 5.14 13.54 2.10
C PRO A 236 4.75 13.28 3.56
N SER A 237 3.49 13.49 3.92
CA SER A 237 2.95 13.24 5.25
C SER A 237 2.83 11.75 5.59
N VAL A 238 2.83 10.86 4.59
CA VAL A 238 2.56 9.43 4.76
C VAL A 238 3.75 8.74 5.41
N GLU A 239 3.47 8.07 6.53
CA GLU A 239 4.46 7.34 7.34
C GLU A 239 4.48 5.85 6.98
N TYR A 240 3.33 5.28 6.60
CA TYR A 240 3.22 3.85 6.30
C TYR A 240 2.39 3.60 5.05
N VAL A 241 2.87 2.66 4.23
CA VAL A 241 2.10 2.08 3.14
C VAL A 241 2.23 0.56 3.16
N GLY A 242 1.11 -0.14 3.28
CA GLY A 242 1.07 -1.57 3.46
C GLY A 242 1.41 -2.38 2.20
N PRO A 243 1.81 -3.65 2.35
CA PRO A 243 2.06 -4.56 1.25
C PRO A 243 0.91 -4.62 0.23
N GLY A 244 1.25 -4.55 -1.05
CA GLY A 244 0.32 -4.62 -2.17
C GLY A 244 -0.65 -3.46 -2.30
N ALA A 245 -0.48 -2.38 -1.52
CA ALA A 245 -1.36 -1.21 -1.55
C ALA A 245 -1.53 -0.62 -2.95
N PHE A 246 -0.51 -0.72 -3.80
CA PHE A 246 -0.52 -0.22 -5.18
C PHE A 246 -0.25 -1.33 -6.20
N TYR A 247 -0.62 -2.58 -5.90
CA TYR A 247 -0.53 -3.69 -6.86
C TYR A 247 -1.44 -3.41 -8.07
N GLY A 248 -0.85 -3.02 -9.21
CA GLY A 248 -1.58 -2.57 -10.39
C GLY A 248 -1.13 -1.20 -10.90
N ALA A 249 -0.41 -0.43 -10.08
CA ALA A 249 0.31 0.75 -10.51
C ALA A 249 1.58 0.37 -11.28
N LYS A 250 1.96 1.15 -12.29
CA LYS A 250 3.28 0.98 -12.94
C LYS A 250 4.40 1.66 -12.13
N ARG A 251 4.08 2.80 -11.52
CA ARG A 251 5.04 3.62 -10.79
C ARG A 251 4.41 4.25 -9.54
N VAL A 252 5.13 4.23 -8.44
CA VAL A 252 4.76 4.94 -7.21
C VAL A 252 5.90 5.87 -6.80
N THR A 253 5.56 7.12 -6.54
CA THR A 253 6.44 8.10 -5.93
C THR A 253 6.18 8.14 -4.43
N VAL A 254 7.23 7.99 -3.63
CA VAL A 254 7.24 8.15 -2.18
C VAL A 254 8.25 9.22 -1.77
N TYR A 255 8.14 9.71 -0.54
CA TYR A 255 9.06 10.70 0.02
C TYR A 255 9.98 10.10 1.09
N ASP A 256 11.11 10.76 1.35
CA ASP A 256 12.14 10.40 2.33
C ASP A 256 11.70 10.48 3.81
N THR A 257 10.41 10.69 4.07
CA THR A 257 9.74 10.69 5.38
C THR A 257 9.07 9.35 5.72
N ILE A 258 8.86 8.47 4.73
CA ILE A 258 8.15 7.20 4.90
C ILE A 258 8.96 6.18 5.73
N SER A 259 8.26 5.30 6.44
CA SER A 259 8.81 4.31 7.37
C SER A 259 9.75 4.91 8.42
N PRO A 260 9.35 5.96 9.17
CA PRO A 260 10.18 6.60 10.18
C PRO A 260 10.61 5.66 11.32
N GLU A 261 9.93 4.54 11.51
CA GLU A 261 10.22 3.50 12.49
C GLU A 261 11.28 2.48 12.03
N ALA A 262 11.47 2.31 10.72
CA ALA A 262 12.39 1.33 10.15
C ALA A 262 13.86 1.65 10.49
N ARG A 263 14.78 0.70 10.27
CA ARG A 263 16.22 0.99 10.30
C ARG A 263 16.72 1.44 8.93
N PRO A 264 17.87 2.10 8.82
CA PRO A 264 18.53 2.30 7.52
C PRO A 264 18.68 0.96 6.77
N ALA A 265 18.55 1.00 5.44
CA ALA A 265 18.50 -0.21 4.60
C ALA A 265 19.74 -1.13 4.73
N ASP A 266 20.91 -0.58 5.07
CA ASP A 266 22.15 -1.34 5.22
C ASP A 266 22.33 -1.96 6.62
N GLU A 267 21.51 -1.58 7.61
CA GLU A 267 21.65 -2.04 9.01
C GLU A 267 20.83 -3.30 9.34
N LEU A 268 19.67 -3.48 8.69
CA LEU A 268 18.78 -4.62 8.95
C LEU A 268 18.49 -5.37 7.66
N PHE A 269 18.77 -6.68 7.68
CA PHE A 269 18.45 -7.55 6.57
C PHE A 269 17.36 -8.53 6.94
N ASP A 270 16.29 -8.51 6.14
CA ASP A 270 15.25 -9.53 6.16
C ASP A 270 15.76 -10.77 5.41
N LEU A 271 16.10 -11.81 6.19
CA LEU A 271 16.52 -13.11 5.72
C LEU A 271 15.30 -14.00 5.60
N TYR A 272 14.80 -14.15 4.37
CA TYR A 272 13.83 -15.17 3.97
C TYR A 272 12.51 -15.12 4.75
N ASP A 273 11.46 -14.75 4.02
CA ASP A 273 10.06 -15.13 4.32
C ASP A 273 9.40 -14.41 5.51
N GLY A 274 9.95 -13.31 6.05
CA GLY A 274 9.34 -12.69 7.23
C GLY A 274 9.77 -11.25 7.53
N MET A 275 8.80 -10.34 7.45
CA MET A 275 8.84 -8.95 7.94
C MET A 275 9.98 -8.09 7.35
N PRO A 276 9.75 -7.46 6.18
CA PRO A 276 10.72 -6.55 5.60
C PRO A 276 10.94 -5.35 6.54
N ASN A 277 12.18 -4.86 6.60
CA ASN A 277 12.56 -3.67 7.36
C ASN A 277 11.68 -2.45 7.02
N SER A 278 11.29 -2.33 5.74
CA SER A 278 10.26 -1.40 5.27
C SER A 278 9.42 -2.05 4.16
N PRO A 279 8.09 -1.82 4.11
CA PRO A 279 7.19 -2.42 3.12
C PRO A 279 7.29 -1.81 1.71
N ILE A 280 8.19 -0.86 1.45
CA ILE A 280 8.29 -0.14 0.16
C ILE A 280 8.54 -1.08 -1.04
N GLY A 281 9.34 -2.13 -0.84
CA GLY A 281 9.56 -3.14 -1.89
C GLY A 281 8.30 -3.97 -2.22
N TRP A 282 7.29 -3.91 -1.35
CA TRP A 282 6.04 -4.66 -1.47
C TRP A 282 4.86 -3.82 -1.98
N LEU A 283 5.02 -2.52 -2.24
CA LEU A 283 3.93 -1.65 -2.69
C LEU A 283 3.23 -2.18 -3.95
N GLY A 284 4.02 -2.66 -4.90
CA GLY A 284 3.57 -3.25 -6.16
C GLY A 284 3.53 -4.78 -6.17
N LEU A 285 3.62 -5.44 -5.02
CA LEU A 285 3.60 -6.90 -4.89
C LEU A 285 2.35 -7.35 -4.13
N LYS A 286 1.61 -8.30 -4.69
CA LYS A 286 0.45 -8.87 -4.00
C LYS A 286 0.86 -10.16 -3.30
N PRO A 287 0.93 -10.20 -1.96
CA PRO A 287 1.15 -11.44 -1.25
C PRO A 287 -0.05 -12.37 -1.43
N ARG A 288 0.21 -13.67 -1.65
CA ARG A 288 -0.85 -14.67 -1.79
C ARG A 288 -1.44 -15.07 -0.44
N ASP A 289 -0.57 -15.14 0.57
CA ASP A 289 -0.91 -15.48 1.94
C ASP A 289 -0.82 -14.20 2.79
N ALA A 290 -1.88 -13.85 3.53
CA ALA A 290 -1.94 -12.60 4.31
C ALA A 290 -0.91 -12.56 5.46
N CYS A 291 -0.49 -13.72 5.96
CA CYS A 291 0.34 -13.84 7.16
C CYS A 291 1.85 -13.97 6.88
N ILE A 292 2.27 -14.20 5.62
CA ILE A 292 3.67 -14.44 5.26
C ILE A 292 3.97 -13.69 3.95
N LEU A 293 4.86 -12.70 4.02
CA LEU A 293 5.39 -11.99 2.85
C LEU A 293 6.41 -12.86 2.11
N GLY A 294 5.91 -13.95 1.54
CA GLY A 294 6.69 -14.93 0.80
C GLY A 294 6.82 -14.54 -0.67
N ILE A 295 8.01 -14.03 -1.05
CA ILE A 295 8.32 -13.64 -2.44
C ILE A 295 8.08 -14.79 -3.43
N ARG A 296 8.23 -16.04 -2.99
CA ARG A 296 8.06 -17.25 -3.82
C ARG A 296 6.65 -17.38 -4.42
N ARG A 297 5.63 -16.90 -3.72
CA ARG A 297 4.21 -17.07 -4.08
C ARG A 297 3.48 -15.76 -4.35
N ALA A 298 4.13 -14.61 -4.18
CA ALA A 298 3.52 -13.32 -4.44
C ALA A 298 3.25 -13.13 -5.94
N GLU A 299 2.11 -12.51 -6.26
CA GLU A 299 1.85 -12.05 -7.61
C GLU A 299 2.61 -10.74 -7.84
N MET A 300 3.23 -10.63 -9.02
CA MET A 300 4.17 -9.54 -9.30
C MET A 300 4.07 -9.07 -10.74
N ALA A 301 4.24 -7.76 -10.90
CA ALA A 301 4.45 -7.11 -12.19
C ALA A 301 5.71 -6.24 -12.12
N ASP A 302 6.22 -5.84 -13.29
CA ASP A 302 7.28 -4.83 -13.35
C ASP A 302 6.75 -3.53 -12.73
N PHE A 303 7.51 -2.95 -11.82
CA PHE A 303 7.09 -1.81 -11.02
C PHE A 303 8.29 -0.91 -10.71
N GLU A 304 8.06 0.39 -10.56
CA GLU A 304 9.11 1.37 -10.27
C GLU A 304 8.76 2.23 -9.07
N VAL A 305 9.72 2.38 -8.16
CA VAL A 305 9.64 3.31 -7.04
C VAL A 305 10.50 4.53 -7.36
N ILE A 306 9.89 5.72 -7.32
CA ILE A 306 10.61 7.00 -7.30
C ILE A 306 10.65 7.49 -5.87
N VAL A 307 11.82 7.87 -5.38
CA VAL A 307 11.98 8.50 -4.07
C VAL A 307 12.31 9.99 -4.26
N ARG A 308 11.55 10.86 -3.59
CA ARG A 308 11.75 12.31 -3.60
C ARG A 308 12.06 12.85 -2.20
N SER A 309 12.73 13.99 -2.12
CA SER A 309 12.91 14.66 -0.83
C SER A 309 11.65 15.44 -0.47
N ALA A 310 11.14 15.28 0.75
CA ALA A 310 10.02 16.06 1.25
C ALA A 310 10.36 17.56 1.38
N ALA A 311 11.65 17.89 1.50
CA ALA A 311 12.12 19.26 1.68
C ALA A 311 12.26 20.05 0.37
N SER A 312 12.72 19.41 -0.71
CA SER A 312 13.02 20.07 -1.99
C SER A 312 12.14 19.62 -3.16
N ASP A 313 11.38 18.54 -2.98
CA ASP A 313 10.69 17.80 -4.05
C ASP A 313 11.65 17.33 -5.17
N GLU A 314 12.96 17.23 -4.92
CA GLU A 314 13.90 16.66 -5.90
C GLU A 314 13.86 15.13 -5.87
N VAL A 315 14.09 14.48 -7.01
CA VAL A 315 14.24 13.01 -7.07
C VAL A 315 15.58 12.62 -6.48
N LEU A 316 15.56 11.84 -5.39
CA LEU A 316 16.76 11.32 -4.73
C LEU A 316 17.30 10.10 -5.49
N HIS A 317 16.43 9.13 -5.77
CA HIS A 317 16.77 7.96 -6.57
C HIS A 317 15.52 7.27 -7.13
N ARG A 318 15.75 6.32 -8.05
CA ARG A 318 14.72 5.48 -8.66
C ARG A 318 15.14 4.03 -8.66
N VAL A 319 14.23 3.14 -8.29
CA VAL A 319 14.46 1.68 -8.30
C VAL A 319 13.42 1.01 -9.17
N TYR A 320 13.87 0.50 -10.32
CA TYR A 320 13.04 -0.34 -11.19
C TYR A 320 13.14 -1.79 -10.75
N MET A 321 12.00 -2.37 -10.37
CA MET A 321 11.86 -3.73 -9.88
C MET A 321 11.21 -4.61 -10.97
N PRO A 322 11.99 -5.45 -11.68
CA PRO A 322 11.59 -6.14 -12.90
C PRO A 322 10.95 -7.51 -12.60
N PHE A 323 10.05 -7.55 -11.61
CA PHE A 323 9.51 -8.81 -11.11
C PHE A 323 8.78 -9.60 -12.19
N GLY A 324 8.04 -8.93 -13.10
CA GLY A 324 7.33 -9.57 -14.20
C GLY A 324 8.24 -10.37 -15.14
N GLN A 325 9.51 -9.96 -15.26
CA GLN A 325 10.55 -10.65 -16.03
C GLN A 325 11.10 -11.90 -15.33
N MET A 326 10.89 -12.01 -14.02
CA MET A 326 11.40 -13.09 -13.17
C MET A 326 10.41 -14.24 -13.01
N MET A 327 9.15 -14.05 -13.41
CA MET A 327 8.08 -15.04 -13.24
C MET A 327 8.12 -16.16 -14.29
N ASN A 328 7.62 -17.33 -13.92
CA ASN A 328 7.28 -18.42 -14.84
C ASN A 328 6.12 -18.04 -15.78
N GLU A 329 6.04 -18.72 -16.92
CA GLU A 329 4.85 -18.73 -17.76
C GLU A 329 3.74 -19.50 -17.03
N THR A 330 2.48 -19.09 -17.22
CA THR A 330 1.33 -19.76 -16.60
C THR A 330 1.23 -21.17 -17.15
N THR A 331 1.49 -22.18 -16.32
CA THR A 331 1.25 -23.58 -16.70
C THR A 331 -0.27 -23.81 -16.72
N GLY A 332 -0.78 -24.42 -17.78
CA GLY A 332 -2.21 -24.45 -18.20
C GLY A 332 -3.21 -25.18 -17.29
N TRP A 333 -3.03 -25.15 -15.97
CA TRP A 333 -3.90 -25.79 -14.98
C TRP A 333 -4.22 -24.88 -13.77
N GLY A 334 -4.22 -23.56 -13.96
CA GLY A 334 -4.67 -22.62 -12.92
C GLY A 334 -3.68 -22.39 -11.76
N TYR A 335 -2.41 -22.81 -11.89
CA TYR A 335 -1.38 -22.41 -10.94
C TYR A 335 -1.01 -20.93 -11.14
N ALA A 336 -1.00 -20.15 -10.05
CA ALA A 336 -0.52 -18.78 -10.04
C ALA A 336 0.94 -18.72 -10.55
N ARG A 337 1.30 -17.66 -11.30
CA ARG A 337 2.69 -17.45 -11.73
C ARG A 337 3.58 -17.39 -10.48
N VAL A 338 4.69 -18.13 -10.50
CA VAL A 338 5.70 -18.12 -9.43
C VAL A 338 7.03 -17.59 -9.95
N VAL A 339 7.84 -17.02 -9.05
CA VAL A 339 9.20 -16.56 -9.38
C VAL A 339 10.07 -17.76 -9.79
N LYS A 340 10.86 -17.62 -10.87
CA LYS A 340 11.86 -18.61 -11.28
C LYS A 340 12.94 -18.74 -10.20
N GLU A 341 13.27 -19.96 -9.78
CA GLU A 341 14.21 -20.22 -8.68
C GLU A 341 15.53 -19.46 -8.83
N ARG A 342 16.09 -19.41 -10.04
CA ARG A 342 17.35 -18.67 -10.32
C ARG A 342 17.30 -17.17 -10.02
N TYR A 343 16.10 -16.57 -10.05
CA TYR A 343 15.86 -15.16 -9.78
C TYR A 343 15.31 -14.89 -8.39
N LEU A 344 15.05 -15.92 -7.58
CA LEU A 344 14.48 -15.77 -6.25
C LEU A 344 15.30 -14.79 -5.39
N GLY A 345 16.63 -14.95 -5.36
CA GLY A 345 17.50 -14.04 -4.61
C GLY A 345 17.49 -12.60 -5.12
N VAL A 346 17.31 -12.38 -6.43
CA VAL A 346 17.21 -11.03 -7.00
C VAL A 346 15.87 -10.40 -6.66
N ALA A 347 14.78 -11.17 -6.72
CA ALA A 347 13.45 -10.71 -6.31
C ALA A 347 13.41 -10.38 -4.80
N SER A 348 13.97 -11.24 -3.95
CA SER A 348 14.11 -10.98 -2.51
C SER A 348 14.89 -9.69 -2.24
N MET A 349 16.00 -9.48 -2.97
CA MET A 349 16.80 -8.26 -2.81
C MET A 349 15.96 -7.01 -3.12
N PHE A 350 15.22 -6.99 -4.23
CA PHE A 350 14.37 -5.84 -4.56
C PHE A 350 13.26 -5.60 -3.53
N ALA A 351 12.64 -6.65 -3.01
CA ALA A 351 11.54 -6.54 -2.06
C ALA A 351 11.99 -6.13 -0.64
N SER A 352 13.17 -6.58 -0.20
CA SER A 352 13.59 -6.48 1.21
C SER A 352 14.74 -5.51 1.48
N SER A 353 15.33 -4.87 0.46
CA SER A 353 16.48 -3.96 0.64
C SER A 353 16.08 -2.50 0.91
N TRP A 354 14.89 -2.28 1.47
CA TRP A 354 14.36 -0.94 1.78
C TRP A 354 14.43 -0.66 3.28
N GLY A 355 14.59 0.61 3.65
CA GLY A 355 14.62 1.04 5.04
C GLY A 355 14.01 2.40 5.28
N ARG A 356 14.37 2.99 6.43
CA ARG A 356 13.90 4.32 6.87
C ARG A 356 14.07 5.37 5.78
N GLY A 357 13.06 6.22 5.62
CA GLY A 357 13.08 7.33 4.67
C GLY A 357 13.26 6.87 3.22
N ALA A 358 12.71 5.70 2.88
CA ALA A 358 12.88 5.07 1.57
C ALA A 358 14.34 4.85 1.15
N SER A 359 15.27 4.74 2.10
CA SER A 359 16.65 4.30 1.82
C SER A 359 16.66 2.92 1.18
N PHE A 360 17.66 2.66 0.32
CA PHE A 360 17.79 1.41 -0.42
C PHE A 360 19.25 0.93 -0.45
N ALA A 361 19.48 -0.36 -0.20
CA ALA A 361 20.83 -0.94 -0.14
C ALA A 361 21.44 -1.12 -1.56
N PHE A 362 21.92 -0.03 -2.17
CA PHE A 362 22.44 0.00 -3.54
C PHE A 362 23.65 -0.91 -3.75
N SER A 363 24.51 -1.06 -2.75
CA SER A 363 25.66 -1.98 -2.79
C SER A 363 25.26 -3.42 -3.16
N ARG A 364 24.07 -3.87 -2.72
CA ARG A 364 23.55 -5.21 -3.02
C ARG A 364 22.96 -5.31 -4.41
N LEU A 365 22.26 -4.27 -4.85
CA LEU A 365 21.77 -4.17 -6.22
C LEU A 365 22.95 -4.26 -7.19
N ASP A 366 23.99 -3.49 -6.93
CA ASP A 366 25.20 -3.44 -7.74
C ASP A 366 25.89 -4.82 -7.74
N GLY A 367 26.00 -5.49 -6.59
CA GLY A 367 26.53 -6.86 -6.47
C GLY A 367 25.68 -7.95 -7.14
N MET A 368 24.37 -7.74 -7.35
CA MET A 368 23.48 -8.68 -8.05
C MET A 368 23.25 -8.33 -9.52
N TYR A 369 23.84 -7.24 -10.02
CA TYR A 369 23.59 -6.72 -11.36
C TYR A 369 23.76 -7.76 -12.47
N GLU A 370 24.79 -8.61 -12.38
CA GLU A 370 25.04 -9.61 -13.41
C GLU A 370 23.95 -10.69 -13.50
N ARG A 371 23.20 -10.92 -12.42
CA ARG A 371 22.11 -11.91 -12.32
C ARG A 371 20.77 -11.39 -12.87
N MET A 372 20.70 -10.13 -13.31
CA MET A 372 19.48 -9.52 -13.84
C MET A 372 18.95 -10.26 -15.08
N PRO A 373 17.61 -10.36 -15.24
CA PRO A 373 16.98 -11.31 -16.15
C PRO A 373 17.24 -11.03 -17.64
N ASN A 374 17.40 -9.77 -18.04
CA ASN A 374 17.57 -9.39 -19.44
C ASN A 374 18.26 -8.03 -19.60
N GLN A 375 18.61 -7.70 -20.85
CA GLN A 375 19.31 -6.45 -21.17
C GLN A 375 18.48 -5.20 -20.86
N ARG A 376 17.16 -5.22 -21.08
CA ARG A 376 16.31 -4.06 -20.77
C ARG A 376 16.40 -3.70 -19.29
N THR A 377 16.35 -4.73 -18.43
CA THR A 377 16.51 -4.57 -16.99
C THR A 377 17.88 -4.00 -16.64
N LYS A 378 18.96 -4.61 -17.16
CA LYS A 378 20.33 -4.14 -16.93
C LYS A 378 20.49 -2.67 -17.35
N LEU A 379 19.97 -2.27 -18.51
CA LEU A 379 20.01 -0.88 -18.96
C LEU A 379 19.20 0.06 -18.07
N LYS A 380 17.97 -0.30 -17.70
CA LYS A 380 17.15 0.57 -16.83
C LYS A 380 17.80 0.75 -15.45
N THR A 381 18.38 -0.31 -14.88
CA THR A 381 19.17 -0.22 -13.65
C THR A 381 20.41 0.67 -13.83
N ALA A 382 21.23 0.45 -14.86
CA ALA A 382 22.43 1.26 -15.09
C ALA A 382 22.11 2.74 -15.34
N ILE A 383 21.04 3.04 -16.08
CA ILE A 383 20.55 4.42 -16.28
C ILE A 383 20.19 5.04 -14.94
N ASN A 384 19.34 4.38 -14.15
CA ASN A 384 18.93 4.92 -12.84
C ASN A 384 20.13 5.12 -11.90
N ARG A 385 21.10 4.19 -11.88
CA ARG A 385 22.31 4.30 -11.05
C ARG A 385 23.23 5.43 -11.48
N LEU A 386 23.38 5.69 -12.78
CA LEU A 386 24.22 6.80 -13.28
C LEU A 386 23.55 8.17 -13.11
N VAL A 387 22.22 8.24 -13.28
CA VAL A 387 21.46 9.50 -13.10
C VAL A 387 21.35 9.86 -11.61
N TYR A 388 21.20 8.86 -10.74
CA TYR A 388 21.06 9.02 -9.29
C TYR A 388 22.12 8.19 -8.54
N PRO A 389 23.38 8.65 -8.49
CA PRO A 389 24.52 7.85 -8.02
C PRO A 389 24.67 7.82 -6.49
N VAL A 390 23.65 7.32 -5.79
CA VAL A 390 23.71 7.06 -4.33
C VAL A 390 24.63 5.87 -4.06
N ASP A 391 25.65 6.03 -3.21
CA ASP A 391 26.62 4.99 -2.84
C ASP A 391 27.23 4.21 -4.02
N LEU A 392 27.42 4.89 -5.17
CA LEU A 392 27.97 4.28 -6.37
C LEU A 392 29.50 4.39 -6.39
N SER A 393 30.19 3.26 -6.30
CA SER A 393 31.65 3.22 -6.41
C SER A 393 32.13 3.61 -7.81
N ASP A 394 33.35 4.16 -7.91
CA ASP A 394 33.94 4.56 -9.20
C ASP A 394 34.10 3.36 -10.15
N GLU A 395 34.51 2.20 -9.63
CA GLU A 395 34.62 0.97 -10.43
C GLU A 395 33.26 0.55 -11.02
N THR A 396 32.21 0.54 -10.20
CA THR A 396 30.86 0.20 -10.66
C THR A 396 30.32 1.25 -11.63
N ARG A 397 30.60 2.54 -11.39
CA ARG A 397 30.24 3.63 -12.30
C ARG A 397 30.85 3.41 -13.69
N GLU A 398 32.15 3.16 -13.78
CA GLU A 398 32.82 2.89 -15.06
C GLU A 398 32.20 1.70 -15.80
N GLN A 399 31.87 0.63 -15.08
CA GLN A 399 31.19 -0.53 -15.66
C GLN A 399 29.82 -0.16 -16.25
N TYR A 400 29.01 0.63 -15.54
CA TYR A 400 27.71 1.10 -16.01
C TYR A 400 27.82 2.07 -17.18
N GLU A 401 28.73 3.04 -17.13
CA GLU A 401 28.98 3.97 -18.23
C GLU A 401 29.39 3.23 -19.51
N ALA A 402 30.33 2.28 -19.40
CA ALA A 402 30.75 1.44 -20.51
C ALA A 402 29.59 0.58 -21.05
N TYR A 403 28.71 0.07 -20.18
CA TYR A 403 27.55 -0.70 -20.59
C TYR A 403 26.49 0.15 -21.32
N VAL A 404 26.17 1.33 -20.78
CA VAL A 404 25.20 2.27 -21.37
C VAL A 404 25.72 2.83 -22.68
N ALA A 405 26.98 3.27 -22.75
CA ALA A 405 27.59 3.80 -23.98
C ALA A 405 27.61 2.76 -25.12
N ARG A 406 27.93 1.50 -24.82
CA ARG A 406 27.87 0.39 -25.79
C ARG A 406 26.45 0.12 -26.31
N ASN A 407 25.42 0.47 -25.53
CA ASN A 407 24.02 0.22 -25.83
C ASN A 407 23.20 1.50 -26.02
N ALA A 408 23.85 2.62 -26.40
CA ALA A 408 23.27 3.96 -26.43
C ALA A 408 21.87 4.05 -27.07
N ARG A 409 21.66 3.42 -28.24
CA ARG A 409 20.36 3.44 -28.92
C ARG A 409 19.25 2.80 -28.09
N ARG A 410 19.54 1.68 -27.41
CA ARG A 410 18.59 0.98 -26.53
C ARG A 410 18.37 1.75 -25.23
N ALA A 411 19.42 2.35 -24.67
CA ALA A 411 19.31 3.20 -23.48
C ALA A 411 18.40 4.41 -23.74
N VAL A 412 18.59 5.11 -24.87
CA VAL A 412 17.73 6.23 -25.28
C VAL A 412 16.31 5.77 -25.58
N ALA A 413 16.12 4.59 -26.18
CA ALA A 413 14.79 4.03 -26.38
C ALA A 413 14.05 3.75 -25.06
N ILE A 414 14.75 3.29 -24.02
CA ILE A 414 14.18 3.08 -22.68
C ILE A 414 13.78 4.42 -22.05
N MET A 415 14.67 5.42 -22.04
CA MET A 415 14.34 6.77 -21.51
C MET A 415 13.16 7.41 -22.28
N ALA A 416 13.04 7.11 -23.57
CA ALA A 416 11.95 7.61 -24.42
C ALA A 416 10.59 6.95 -24.16
N GLU A 417 10.52 5.83 -23.41
CA GLU A 417 9.24 5.23 -23.02
C GLU A 417 8.42 6.21 -22.15
N ASP A 418 9.12 7.00 -21.32
CA ASP A 418 8.54 7.92 -20.33
C ASP A 418 8.92 9.41 -20.60
N ASP A 419 9.51 9.72 -21.77
CA ASP A 419 10.00 11.05 -22.18
C ASP A 419 10.93 11.72 -21.13
N GLU A 420 11.83 10.92 -20.57
CA GLU A 420 12.78 11.29 -19.49
C GLU A 420 13.95 12.14 -20.01
N ILE A 421 13.67 13.42 -20.31
CA ILE A 421 14.70 14.33 -20.81
C ILE A 421 15.81 14.61 -19.78
N GLU A 422 15.49 14.59 -18.50
CA GLU A 422 16.45 14.80 -17.42
C GLU A 422 17.52 13.70 -17.40
N ALA A 423 17.10 12.43 -17.56
CA ALA A 423 18.01 11.30 -17.70
C ALA A 423 18.85 11.39 -18.98
N LEU A 424 18.24 11.83 -20.10
CA LEU A 424 18.96 12.05 -21.35
C LEU A 424 20.03 13.14 -21.21
N HIS A 425 19.74 14.24 -20.51
CA HIS A 425 20.72 15.30 -20.26
C HIS A 425 21.89 14.79 -19.40
N ALA A 426 21.60 14.06 -18.32
CA ALA A 426 22.64 13.49 -17.46
C ALA A 426 23.58 12.54 -18.22
N LEU A 427 23.04 11.77 -19.17
CA LEU A 427 23.79 10.74 -19.91
C LEU A 427 24.19 11.15 -21.34
N GLU A 428 23.96 12.41 -21.73
CA GLU A 428 24.15 12.90 -23.11
C GLU A 428 25.56 12.57 -23.61
N HIS A 429 26.56 12.88 -22.78
CA HIS A 429 27.98 12.69 -23.07
C HIS A 429 28.36 11.22 -23.37
N LEU A 430 27.59 10.25 -22.85
CA LEU A 430 27.78 8.82 -23.08
C LEU A 430 27.07 8.34 -24.34
N VAL A 431 25.82 8.77 -24.54
CA VAL A 431 24.90 8.16 -25.51
C VAL A 431 24.80 8.91 -26.83
N VAL A 432 25.01 10.23 -26.84
CA VAL A 432 24.83 11.08 -28.02
C VAL A 432 26.16 11.28 -28.74
N LYS A 433 26.24 10.81 -29.99
CA LYS A 433 27.38 11.03 -30.89
C LYS A 433 26.88 11.47 -32.25
N LYS A 434 27.67 12.28 -32.97
CA LYS A 434 27.31 12.74 -34.33
C LYS A 434 26.87 11.59 -35.26
N ARG A 435 27.55 10.44 -35.18
CA ARG A 435 27.28 9.25 -35.99
C ARG A 435 25.97 8.51 -35.66
N ASN A 436 25.41 8.67 -34.46
CA ASN A 436 24.20 7.94 -34.04
C ASN A 436 22.97 8.85 -33.83
N LEU A 437 23.13 10.17 -33.89
CA LEU A 437 22.10 11.15 -33.56
C LEU A 437 20.78 10.94 -34.31
N GLN A 438 20.83 10.65 -35.61
CA GLN A 438 19.62 10.40 -36.40
C GLN A 438 18.84 9.16 -35.90
N ALA A 439 19.55 8.07 -35.58
CA ALA A 439 18.96 6.87 -35.02
C ALA A 439 18.38 7.11 -33.61
N LEU A 440 18.94 8.05 -32.84
CA LEU A 440 18.38 8.45 -31.55
C LEU A 440 17.08 9.25 -31.72
N ILE A 441 17.02 10.16 -32.70
CA ILE A 441 15.81 10.93 -33.02
C ILE A 441 14.66 10.00 -33.44
N GLU A 442 14.98 8.93 -34.17
CA GLU A 442 14.00 7.92 -34.59
C GLU A 442 13.39 7.15 -33.41
N VAL A 443 14.21 6.69 -32.46
CA VAL A 443 13.69 5.94 -31.29
C VAL A 443 12.87 6.83 -30.36
N CYS A 444 13.14 8.14 -30.32
CA CYS A 444 12.35 9.12 -29.56
C CYS A 444 11.03 9.53 -30.25
N GLY A 445 10.49 8.73 -31.19
CA GLY A 445 9.34 9.12 -32.01
C GLY A 445 8.12 9.66 -31.24
N LYS A 446 7.82 9.06 -30.08
CA LYS A 446 6.70 9.45 -29.18
C LYS A 446 7.13 10.37 -28.02
N ALA A 447 8.42 10.41 -27.69
CA ALA A 447 9.00 11.22 -26.62
C ALA A 447 9.25 12.66 -27.11
N ARG A 448 8.28 13.54 -26.90
CA ARG A 448 8.26 14.88 -27.52
C ARG A 448 9.41 15.75 -27.03
N ARG A 449 9.69 15.76 -25.72
CA ARG A 449 10.74 16.58 -25.11
C ARG A 449 12.11 16.11 -25.57
N MET A 450 12.40 14.82 -25.43
CA MET A 450 13.67 14.22 -25.84
C MET A 450 13.92 14.39 -27.34
N ARG A 451 12.92 14.10 -28.19
CA ARG A 451 13.06 14.25 -29.65
C ARG A 451 13.34 15.68 -30.07
N SER A 452 12.66 16.64 -29.46
CA SER A 452 12.85 18.07 -29.76
C SER A 452 14.26 18.51 -29.39
N TYR A 453 14.77 18.06 -28.25
CA TYR A 453 16.13 18.33 -27.83
C TYR A 453 17.17 17.72 -28.78
N LEU A 454 17.07 16.43 -29.12
CA LEU A 454 18.00 15.77 -30.03
C LEU A 454 18.03 16.42 -31.42
N LYS A 455 16.88 16.90 -31.93
CA LYS A 455 16.83 17.65 -33.20
C LYS A 455 17.58 18.98 -33.14
N ARG A 456 17.62 19.65 -31.99
CA ARG A 456 18.40 20.89 -31.82
C ARG A 456 19.91 20.64 -31.87
N LEU A 457 20.37 19.45 -31.49
CA LEU A 457 21.80 19.08 -31.59
C LEU A 457 22.25 18.78 -33.03
N VAL A 458 21.31 18.66 -33.98
CA VAL A 458 21.60 18.49 -35.42
C VAL A 458 21.92 19.84 -36.08
N GLN A 459 21.33 20.92 -35.55
CA GLN A 459 21.53 22.29 -36.00
C GLN A 459 22.83 22.83 -35.43
#